data_AF-A0A2S1FIE3-F1
#
_entry.id   AF-A0A2S1FIE3-F1
#
_cell.length_a   1.000
_cell.length_b   1.000
_cell.length_c   1.000
_cell.angle_alpha   90.00
_cell.angle_beta   90.00
_cell.angle_gamma   90.00
#
_symmetry.space_group_name_H-M   'P 1'
#
loop_
_entity.id
_entity.type
_entity.pdbx_description
1 polymer ?
#
loop_
_entity_poly.entity_id
_entity_poly.type
_entity_poly.pdbx_seq_one_letter_code
_entity_poly.pdbx_strand_id
1 'polypeptide(L)'
;MKTIRHEQGKLPPLTEAQQAELQALAKRAEDDIDTGDIEPLSEVQWANAVRGRFYKPIKMPTTVRVDADVLAWLKSQGKGYQTRINGILREAMLHSIHKP
;
A
#
# COMPACT_ATOMS: atom_id res chain seq x y z
N MET A 1 -14.90 4.23 25.04
CA MET A 1 -15.14 3.92 23.61
C MET A 1 -14.78 2.46 23.35
N LYS A 2 -15.62 1.70 22.66
CA LYS A 2 -15.38 0.28 22.32
C LYS A 2 -14.79 0.20 20.91
N THR A 3 -13.52 -0.16 20.80
CA THR A 3 -12.87 -0.32 19.49
C THR A 3 -13.41 -1.56 18.79
N ILE A 4 -14.07 -1.37 17.64
CA ILE A 4 -14.50 -2.47 16.77
C ILE A 4 -13.37 -2.78 15.80
N ARG A 5 -12.85 -4.01 15.83
CA ARG A 5 -11.76 -4.46 14.96
C ARG A 5 -12.33 -5.33 13.84
N HIS A 6 -12.04 -4.98 12.60
CA HIS A 6 -12.38 -5.78 11.42
C HIS A 6 -11.10 -6.25 10.71
N GLU A 7 -11.13 -7.45 10.13
CA GLU A 7 -10.08 -7.91 9.22
C GLU A 7 -10.25 -7.24 7.85
N GLN A 8 -9.16 -6.74 7.26
CA GLN A 8 -9.20 -6.21 5.90
C GLN A 8 -9.69 -7.29 4.93
N GLY A 9 -10.70 -6.97 4.12
CA GLY A 9 -11.33 -7.91 3.18
C GLY A 9 -12.47 -8.75 3.78
N LYS A 10 -12.73 -8.67 5.10
CA LYS A 10 -13.88 -9.30 5.75
C LYS A 10 -14.66 -8.26 6.55
N LEU A 11 -15.37 -7.40 5.83
CA LEU A 11 -16.31 -6.46 6.43
C LEU A 11 -17.69 -7.15 6.58
N PRO A 12 -18.41 -6.90 7.69
CA PRO A 12 -19.78 -7.36 7.80
C PRO A 12 -20.65 -6.71 6.70
N PRO A 13 -21.74 -7.38 6.27
CA PRO A 13 -22.68 -6.76 5.36
C PRO A 13 -23.28 -5.50 6.00
N LEU A 14 -23.61 -4.51 5.16
CA LEU A 14 -24.27 -3.29 5.61
C LEU A 14 -25.63 -3.63 6.23
N THR A 15 -25.97 -2.92 7.30
CA THR A 15 -27.32 -3.00 7.87
C THR A 15 -28.32 -2.27 6.97
N GLU A 16 -29.60 -2.59 7.09
CA GLU A 16 -30.67 -1.92 6.33
C GLU A 16 -30.67 -0.40 6.56
N ALA A 17 -30.41 0.03 7.80
CA ALA A 17 -30.30 1.44 8.15
C ALA A 17 -29.13 2.13 7.42
N GLN A 18 -27.96 1.47 7.36
CA GLN A 18 -26.80 2.00 6.63
C GLN A 18 -27.06 2.08 5.11
N GLN A 19 -27.77 1.09 4.56
CA GLN A 19 -28.15 1.12 3.14
C GLN A 19 -29.14 2.25 2.84
N ALA A 20 -30.13 2.47 3.70
CA ALA A 20 -31.09 3.56 3.56
C ALA A 20 -30.40 4.93 3.65
N GLU A 21 -29.43 5.09 4.56
CA GLU A 21 -28.63 6.31 4.69
C GLU A 21 -27.82 6.59 3.42
N LEU A 22 -27.12 5.58 2.88
CA LEU A 22 -26.38 5.72 1.61
C LEU A 22 -27.30 6.10 0.44
N GLN A 23 -28.50 5.51 0.37
CA GLN A 23 -29.48 5.87 -0.66
C GLN A 23 -30.00 7.30 -0.50
N ALA A 24 -30.15 7.78 0.73
CA ALA A 24 -30.53 9.17 0.99
C ALA A 24 -29.41 10.14 0.59
N LEU A 25 -28.16 9.83 0.95
CA LEU A 25 -26.98 10.62 0.56
C LEU A 25 -26.80 10.67 -0.96
N ALA A 26 -27.01 9.55 -1.67
CA ALA A 26 -26.91 9.49 -3.12
C ALA A 26 -27.98 10.31 -3.86
N LYS A 27 -29.11 10.64 -3.21
CA LYS A 27 -30.18 11.48 -3.76
C LYS A 27 -30.02 12.97 -3.44
N ARG A 28 -29.04 13.33 -2.59
CA ARG A 28 -28.77 14.71 -2.21
C ARG A 28 -28.15 15.47 -3.39
N ALA A 29 -28.46 16.75 -3.52
CA ALA A 29 -27.87 17.61 -4.55
C ALA A 29 -26.38 17.89 -4.25
N GLU A 30 -25.56 18.05 -5.29
CA GLU A 30 -24.14 18.40 -5.13
C GLU A 30 -23.96 19.78 -4.45
N ASP A 31 -24.82 20.75 -4.76
CA ASP A 31 -24.77 22.10 -4.19
C ASP A 31 -25.02 22.15 -2.68
N ASP A 32 -25.60 21.10 -2.10
CA ASP A 32 -25.81 20.99 -0.65
C ASP A 32 -24.51 20.57 0.09
N ILE A 33 -23.43 20.25 -0.63
CA ILE A 33 -22.15 19.80 -0.06
C ILE A 33 -21.25 21.02 0.16
N ASP A 34 -21.11 21.43 1.42
CA ASP A 34 -20.15 22.48 1.80
C ASP A 34 -18.72 21.95 1.77
N THR A 35 -17.88 22.55 0.93
CA THR A 35 -16.44 22.28 0.83
C THR A 35 -15.59 23.51 1.16
N GLY A 36 -16.17 24.54 1.79
CA GLY A 36 -15.48 25.80 2.05
C GLY A 36 -14.27 25.69 2.99
N ASP A 37 -14.20 24.63 3.79
CA ASP A 37 -13.09 24.32 4.68
C ASP A 37 -11.92 23.57 3.99
N ILE A 38 -12.11 23.14 2.73
CA ILE A 38 -11.13 22.33 1.99
C ILE A 38 -10.80 23.04 0.67
N GLU A 39 -9.62 23.65 0.60
CA GLU A 39 -9.14 24.24 -0.64
C GLU A 39 -8.90 23.17 -1.72
N PRO A 40 -9.30 23.41 -2.98
CA PRO A 40 -9.02 22.50 -4.08
C PRO A 40 -7.51 22.44 -4.37
N LEU A 41 -7.01 21.25 -4.72
CA LEU A 41 -5.61 21.12 -5.16
C LEU A 41 -5.37 21.88 -6.46
N SER A 42 -4.35 22.74 -6.47
CA SER A 42 -3.85 23.41 -7.67
C SER A 42 -3.24 22.42 -8.69
N GLU A 43 -3.18 22.82 -9.96
CA GLU A 43 -2.53 22.04 -11.02
C GLU A 43 -1.06 21.74 -10.71
N VAL A 44 -0.36 22.67 -10.06
CA VAL A 44 1.04 22.47 -9.64
C VAL A 44 1.15 21.38 -8.56
N GLN A 45 0.21 21.35 -7.61
CA GLN A 45 0.18 20.28 -6.61
C GLN A 45 -0.13 18.92 -7.25
N TRP A 46 -1.03 18.89 -8.23
CA TRP A 46 -1.35 17.68 -9.01
C TRP A 46 -0.17 17.20 -9.86
N ALA A 47 0.55 18.11 -10.53
CA ALA A 47 1.71 17.77 -11.35
C ALA A 47 2.84 17.14 -10.53
N ASN A 48 2.97 17.52 -9.26
CA ASN A 48 3.96 16.99 -8.32
C ASN A 48 3.44 15.80 -7.49
N ALA A 49 2.24 15.30 -7.75
CA ALA A 49 1.65 14.21 -6.98
C ALA A 49 2.42 12.88 -7.23
N VAL A 50 2.94 12.29 -6.15
CA VAL A 50 3.67 11.02 -6.22
C VAL A 50 2.72 9.86 -5.95
N ARG A 51 2.44 9.06 -6.99
CA ARG A 51 1.72 7.79 -6.81
C ARG A 51 2.55 6.81 -5.99
N GLY A 52 1.92 6.13 -5.04
CA GLY A 52 2.56 5.06 -4.28
C GLY A 52 3.58 5.51 -3.24
N ARG A 53 3.61 6.80 -2.85
CA ARG A 53 4.51 7.32 -1.80
C ARG A 53 4.49 6.49 -0.51
N PHE A 54 3.33 5.93 -0.16
CA PHE A 54 3.12 5.13 1.06
C PHE A 54 3.11 3.62 0.80
N TYR A 55 3.34 3.17 -0.43
CA TYR A 55 3.36 1.75 -0.73
C TYR A 55 4.54 1.08 -0.01
N LYS A 56 4.22 0.09 0.83
CA LYS A 56 5.20 -0.75 1.50
C LYS A 56 5.01 -2.19 1.01
N PRO A 57 5.99 -2.76 0.29
CA PRO A 57 5.94 -4.17 -0.11
C PRO A 57 5.74 -5.07 1.11
N ILE A 58 4.72 -5.93 1.05
CA ILE A 58 4.48 -6.94 2.07
C ILE A 58 5.54 -8.04 1.90
N LYS A 59 6.28 -8.32 2.97
CA LYS A 59 7.26 -9.41 2.99
C LYS A 59 6.54 -10.69 3.38
N MET A 60 6.56 -11.69 2.51
CA MET A 60 6.02 -13.01 2.82
C MET A 60 7.13 -13.91 3.37
N PRO A 61 6.92 -14.61 4.50
CA PRO A 61 7.89 -15.58 4.99
C PRO A 61 7.98 -16.75 4.01
N THR A 62 9.20 -17.11 3.63
CA THR A 62 9.46 -18.23 2.71
C THR A 62 10.85 -18.80 3.00
N THR A 63 11.01 -20.10 2.80
CA THR A 63 12.28 -20.81 2.96
C THR A 63 12.89 -21.07 1.59
N VAL A 64 14.09 -20.54 1.33
CA VAL A 64 14.85 -20.75 0.09
C VAL A 64 16.25 -21.26 0.45
N ARG A 65 16.80 -22.14 -0.39
CA ARG A 65 18.20 -22.58 -0.28
C ARG A 65 19.09 -21.61 -1.05
N VAL A 66 20.18 -21.19 -0.42
CA VAL A 66 21.19 -20.30 -0.99
C VAL A 66 22.53 -21.01 -0.85
N ASP A 67 23.38 -20.91 -1.87
CA ASP A 67 24.71 -21.51 -1.86
C ASP A 67 25.56 -20.99 -0.70
N ALA A 68 26.43 -21.86 -0.19
CA ALA A 68 27.17 -21.61 1.04
C ALA A 68 28.15 -20.43 0.92
N ASP A 69 28.80 -20.29 -0.23
CA ASP A 69 29.71 -19.20 -0.59
C ASP A 69 28.99 -17.86 -0.74
N VAL A 70 27.84 -17.85 -1.42
CA VAL A 70 26.98 -16.67 -1.56
C VAL A 70 26.49 -16.21 -0.19
N LEU A 71 26.08 -17.14 0.67
CA LEU A 71 25.65 -16.82 2.03
C LEU A 71 26.82 -16.30 2.89
N ALA A 72 28.02 -16.87 2.75
CA ALA A 72 29.21 -16.40 3.44
C ALA A 72 29.60 -14.99 3.01
N TRP A 73 29.59 -14.71 1.71
CA TRP A 73 29.82 -13.37 1.15
C TRP A 73 28.80 -12.35 1.66
N LEU A 74 27.50 -12.68 1.67
CA LEU A 74 26.47 -11.77 2.17
C LEU A 74 26.61 -11.45 3.67
N LYS A 75 27.05 -12.45 4.46
CA LYS A 75 27.31 -12.30 5.90
C LYS A 75 28.58 -11.50 6.18
N SER A 76 29.60 -11.57 5.32
CA SER A 76 30.85 -10.80 5.49
C SER A 76 30.62 -9.29 5.44
N GLN A 77 29.56 -8.84 4.75
CA GLN A 77 29.11 -7.45 4.68
C GLN A 77 28.42 -6.96 5.97
N GLY A 78 28.45 -7.74 7.06
CA GLY A 78 27.93 -7.35 8.37
C GLY A 78 26.43 -7.60 8.56
N LYS A 79 25.85 -6.95 9.59
CA LYS A 79 24.43 -7.11 9.94
C LYS A 79 23.51 -6.68 8.77
N GLY A 80 22.32 -7.27 8.70
CA GLY A 80 21.31 -6.93 7.69
C GLY A 80 21.38 -7.71 6.38
N TYR A 81 22.16 -8.80 6.31
CA TYR A 81 22.28 -9.61 5.09
C TYR A 81 20.92 -10.15 4.57
N GLN A 82 19.98 -10.49 5.46
CA GLN A 82 18.62 -10.91 5.07
C GLN A 82 17.84 -9.81 4.34
N THR A 83 17.97 -8.56 4.79
CA THR A 83 17.37 -7.41 4.10
C THR A 83 18.04 -7.19 2.74
N ARG A 84 19.37 -7.35 2.66
CA ARG A 84 20.13 -7.23 1.40
C ARG A 84 19.72 -8.29 0.38
N ILE A 85 19.47 -9.53 0.80
CA ILE A 85 18.96 -10.59 -0.10
C ILE A 85 17.70 -10.11 -0.83
N ASN A 86 16.73 -9.56 -0.10
CA ASN A 86 15.50 -9.05 -0.72
C ASN A 86 15.73 -7.85 -1.64
N GLY A 87 16.74 -7.01 -1.35
CA GLY A 87 17.16 -5.91 -2.23
C GLY A 87 17.72 -6.42 -3.56
N ILE A 88 18.68 -7.35 -3.50
CA ILE A 88 19.29 -7.98 -4.68
C ILE A 88 18.23 -8.66 -5.56
N LEU A 89 17.33 -9.44 -4.95
CA LEU A 89 16.25 -10.10 -5.68
C LEU A 89 15.31 -9.10 -6.35
N ARG A 90 15.02 -7.97 -5.70
CA ARG A 90 14.20 -6.90 -6.28
C ARG A 90 14.90 -6.24 -7.46
N GLU A 91 16.18 -5.91 -7.33
CA GLU A 91 16.95 -5.34 -8.43
C GLU A 91 16.99 -6.29 -9.62
N ALA A 92 17.29 -7.57 -9.41
CA ALA A 92 17.27 -8.59 -10.47
C ALA A 92 15.89 -8.70 -11.16
N MET A 93 14.81 -8.67 -10.39
CA MET A 93 13.44 -8.67 -10.91
C MET A 93 13.14 -7.41 -11.73
N LEU A 94 13.53 -6.22 -11.27
CA LEU A 94 13.30 -4.99 -12.02
C LEU A 94 14.11 -4.99 -13.33
N HIS A 95 15.36 -5.45 -13.31
CA HIS A 95 16.17 -5.57 -14.52
C HIS A 95 15.58 -6.57 -15.53
N SER A 96 14.94 -7.66 -15.08
CA SER A 96 14.30 -8.61 -15.99
C SER A 96 13.02 -8.07 -16.63
N ILE A 97 12.26 -7.23 -15.91
CA ILE A 97 11.03 -6.60 -16.40
C ILE A 97 11.33 -5.47 -17.40
N HIS A 98 12.43 -4.74 -17.21
CA HIS A 98 12.81 -3.59 -18.05
C HIS A 98 13.75 -3.95 -19.21
N LYS A 99 13.89 -5.24 -19.55
CA LYS A 99 14.65 -5.66 -20.72
C LYS A 99 13.82 -5.31 -21.99
N PRO A 100 14.38 -4.61 -22.98
CA PRO A 100 13.67 -4.30 -24.23
C PRO A 100 13.30 -5.57 -25.01
#